data_AF-A0A8H7GS78-F1
#
_entry.id   AF-A0A8H7GS78-F1
#
_cell.length_a   1.000
_cell.length_b   1.000
_cell.length_c   1.000
_cell.angle_alpha   90.00
_cell.angle_beta   90.00
_cell.angle_gamma   90.00
#
_symmetry.space_group_name_H-M   'P 1'
#
loop_
_entity.id
_entity.type
_entity.pdbx_description
1 polymer ?
#
loop_
_entity_poly.entity_id
_entity_poly.type
_entity_poly.pdbx_seq_one_letter_code
_entity_poly.pdbx_strand_id
1 'polypeptide(L)'
;MVDGKKRCRVNLKISDFGKSSVVRTQWDTLEQLSTSGVAIGSEPYMAPEEHTNAHQGISLLKKDCWALGAIVLILFNIRRSFFFKSNGAQCQLEFYDTKEDETDTRTYGAAYLWQTTEAKSLKLGKYKDPVFAEYVKTAMVAHYDSKSKEWSMQKRGKFIPIETMFDIPSHFKDPGYDNDVEAFEKDDFDLRKFCTYKLLDLNPKKRLDAGAFLKSDWLAPVECCGD
;
A
#
# COMPACT_ATOMS: atom_id res chain seq x y z
N MET A 1 6.86 13.23 -26.75
CA MET A 1 6.78 14.66 -26.39
C MET A 1 5.33 14.93 -26.06
N VAL A 2 5.03 15.35 -24.84
CA VAL A 2 3.79 16.04 -24.51
C VAL A 2 4.28 17.42 -24.04
N ASP A 3 3.82 18.50 -24.68
CA ASP A 3 4.24 19.88 -24.38
C ASP A 3 5.74 20.21 -24.48
N GLY A 4 6.47 19.60 -25.42
CA GLY A 4 7.86 20.00 -25.71
C GLY A 4 8.88 19.73 -24.59
N LYS A 5 8.45 19.18 -23.45
CA LYS A 5 9.33 18.76 -22.34
C LYS A 5 9.76 17.31 -22.53
N LYS A 6 11.07 17.06 -22.49
CA LYS A 6 11.64 15.70 -22.47
C LYS A 6 11.36 15.10 -21.08
N ARG A 7 10.35 14.22 -20.95
CA ARG A 7 10.16 13.44 -19.72
C ARG A 7 11.42 12.60 -19.50
N CYS A 8 12.10 12.78 -18.36
CA CYS A 8 13.23 11.96 -17.97
C CYS A 8 12.70 10.56 -17.63
N ARG A 9 13.14 9.53 -18.35
CA ARG A 9 12.76 8.15 -18.07
C ARG A 9 13.53 7.67 -16.83
N VAL A 10 12.82 7.50 -15.73
CA VAL A 10 13.39 6.87 -14.52
C VAL A 10 13.24 5.35 -14.67
N ASN A 11 14.36 4.64 -14.65
CA ASN A 11 14.37 3.18 -14.62
C ASN A 11 14.71 2.71 -13.20
N LEU A 12 13.75 2.11 -12.51
CA LEU A 12 13.96 1.50 -11.19
C LEU A 12 14.27 0.02 -11.35
N LYS A 13 15.23 -0.47 -10.56
CA LYS A 13 15.59 -1.89 -10.49
C LYS A 13 15.60 -2.33 -9.04
N ILE A 14 15.01 -3.50 -8.77
CA ILE A 14 15.10 -4.15 -7.46
C ILE A 14 16.48 -4.80 -7.37
N SER A 15 17.14 -4.63 -6.22
CA SER A 15 18.45 -5.18 -5.92
C SER A 15 18.46 -5.84 -4.54
N ASP A 16 19.57 -6.48 -4.19
CA ASP A 16 19.80 -7.18 -2.91
C ASP A 16 18.89 -8.40 -2.69
N PHE A 17 19.24 -9.49 -3.37
CA PHE A 17 18.58 -10.79 -3.22
C PHE A 17 19.23 -11.67 -2.15
N GLY A 18 20.07 -11.12 -1.25
CA GLY A 18 20.80 -11.89 -0.23
C GLY A 18 19.93 -12.57 0.82
N LYS A 19 18.66 -12.16 0.92
CA LYS A 19 17.63 -12.76 1.79
C LYS A 19 16.46 -13.40 1.01
N SER A 20 16.63 -13.56 -0.30
CA SER A 20 15.62 -14.23 -1.13
C SER A 20 15.56 -15.73 -0.86
N SER A 21 14.44 -16.37 -1.20
CA SER A 21 14.25 -17.81 -1.08
C SER A 21 13.50 -18.34 -2.29
N VAL A 22 13.75 -19.60 -2.64
CA VAL A 22 13.05 -20.26 -3.74
C VAL A 22 11.63 -20.57 -3.31
N VAL A 23 10.66 -19.87 -3.90
CA VAL A 23 9.23 -20.04 -3.60
C VAL A 23 8.59 -21.17 -4.40
N ARG A 24 9.20 -21.57 -5.52
CA ARG A 24 8.70 -22.64 -6.39
C ARG A 24 9.81 -23.12 -7.32
N THR A 25 9.99 -24.43 -7.43
CA THR A 25 10.83 -25.05 -8.47
C THR A 25 9.98 -25.48 -9.66
N GLN A 26 10.63 -25.87 -10.76
CA GLN A 26 9.95 -26.41 -11.94
C GLN A 26 9.11 -27.66 -11.62
N TRP A 27 9.48 -28.41 -10.58
CA TRP A 27 8.85 -29.67 -10.19
C TRP A 27 7.68 -29.47 -9.22
N ASP A 28 7.56 -28.27 -8.64
CA ASP A 28 6.52 -27.97 -7.66
C ASP A 28 5.22 -27.52 -8.35
N THR A 29 4.11 -28.11 -7.89
CA THR A 29 2.76 -27.68 -8.29
C THR A 29 2.27 -26.50 -7.45
N LEU A 30 2.75 -26.36 -6.22
CA LEU A 30 2.35 -25.34 -5.24
C LEU A 30 3.56 -24.53 -4.75
N GLU A 31 3.28 -23.40 -4.10
CA GLU A 31 4.31 -22.57 -3.45
C GLU A 31 4.94 -23.31 -2.26
N GLN A 32 6.27 -23.20 -2.12
CA GLN A 32 7.01 -23.58 -0.91
C GLN A 32 6.87 -22.48 0.14
N LEU A 33 6.16 -22.79 1.23
CA LEU A 33 5.93 -21.85 2.32
C LEU A 33 7.13 -21.80 3.26
N SER A 34 7.41 -20.61 3.82
CA SER A 34 8.41 -20.46 4.87
C SER A 34 7.90 -21.02 6.19
N THR A 35 8.67 -21.94 6.79
CA THR A 35 8.35 -22.60 8.07
C THR A 35 9.39 -22.32 9.15
N SER A 36 10.36 -21.43 8.90
CA SER A 36 11.50 -21.19 9.81
C SER A 36 11.08 -20.66 11.18
N GLY A 37 9.88 -20.07 11.29
CA GLY A 37 9.39 -19.41 12.51
C GLY A 37 10.20 -18.17 12.90
N VAL A 38 11.19 -17.78 12.08
CA VAL A 38 12.00 -16.58 12.25
C VAL A 38 11.47 -15.53 11.30
N ALA A 39 11.15 -14.36 11.83
CA ALA A 39 10.67 -13.25 11.03
C ALA A 39 11.79 -12.76 10.09
N ILE A 40 11.49 -12.65 8.79
CA ILE A 40 12.47 -12.27 7.75
C ILE A 40 11.99 -11.01 7.05
N GLY A 41 12.67 -9.90 7.32
CA GLY A 41 12.47 -8.62 6.65
C GLY A 41 13.03 -7.47 7.48
N SER A 42 12.70 -6.25 7.06
CA SER A 42 12.97 -5.04 7.82
C SER A 42 11.66 -4.42 8.26
N GLU A 43 11.53 -4.14 9.55
CA GLU A 43 10.57 -3.16 10.05
C GLU A 43 10.80 -1.84 9.30
N PRO A 44 9.77 -1.14 8.76
CA PRO A 44 8.32 -1.30 8.90
C PRO A 44 7.60 -2.05 7.75
N TYR A 45 8.35 -2.69 6.85
CA TYR A 45 7.81 -3.33 5.64
C TYR A 45 7.33 -4.77 5.88
N MET A 46 7.58 -5.31 7.06
CA MET A 46 7.21 -6.69 7.41
C MET A 46 5.69 -6.86 7.53
N ALA A 47 5.18 -7.92 6.94
CA ALA A 47 3.77 -8.29 7.01
C ALA A 47 3.41 -8.80 8.43
N PRO A 48 2.19 -8.54 8.93
CA PRO A 48 1.81 -8.89 10.30
C PRO A 48 1.91 -10.39 10.59
N GLU A 49 1.70 -11.24 9.59
CA GLU A 49 1.80 -12.70 9.74
C GLU A 49 3.24 -13.19 10.06
N GLU A 50 4.29 -12.43 9.71
CA GLU A 50 5.69 -12.75 10.06
C GLU A 50 5.95 -12.74 11.56
N HIS A 51 5.14 -11.98 12.31
CA HIS A 51 5.23 -11.90 13.77
C HIS A 51 4.38 -12.96 14.48
N THR A 52 3.73 -13.84 13.73
CA THR A 52 2.88 -14.90 14.26
C THR A 52 3.51 -16.26 14.03
N ASN A 53 3.40 -17.16 15.01
CA ASN A 53 3.76 -18.57 14.83
C ASN A 53 2.72 -19.24 13.92
N ALA A 54 2.86 -19.03 12.61
CA ALA A 54 2.03 -19.68 11.61
C ALA A 54 2.49 -21.13 11.42
N HIS A 55 1.87 -22.06 12.15
CA HIS A 55 2.10 -23.50 11.98
C HIS A 55 1.84 -23.98 10.54
N GLN A 56 1.04 -23.23 9.76
CA GLN A 56 0.72 -23.54 8.37
C GLN A 56 1.74 -23.00 7.35
N GLY A 57 2.80 -22.32 7.81
CA GLY A 57 3.79 -21.65 6.96
C GLY A 57 3.31 -20.31 6.39
N ILE A 58 4.27 -19.49 5.95
CA ILE A 58 4.04 -18.14 5.41
C ILE A 58 4.34 -18.11 3.92
N SER A 59 3.45 -17.53 3.12
CA SER A 59 3.69 -17.29 1.70
C SER A 59 4.64 -16.10 1.53
N LEU A 60 5.80 -16.36 0.94
CA LEU A 60 6.81 -15.33 0.69
C LEU A 60 6.35 -14.37 -0.42
N LEU A 61 5.55 -14.87 -1.36
CA LEU A 61 4.94 -14.01 -2.39
C LEU A 61 3.95 -13.01 -1.80
N LYS A 62 3.16 -13.43 -0.80
CA LYS A 62 2.17 -12.54 -0.18
C LYS A 62 2.80 -11.50 0.72
N LYS A 63 3.88 -11.81 1.45
CA LYS A 63 4.58 -10.79 2.24
C LYS A 63 5.26 -9.74 1.35
N ASP A 64 5.76 -10.12 0.17
CA ASP A 64 6.34 -9.15 -0.77
C ASP A 64 5.26 -8.20 -1.32
N CYS A 65 4.03 -8.70 -1.54
CA CYS A 65 2.89 -7.85 -1.89
C CYS A 65 2.53 -6.86 -0.78
N TRP A 66 2.65 -7.28 0.49
CA TRP A 66 2.47 -6.37 1.63
C TRP A 66 3.55 -5.28 1.65
N ALA A 67 4.82 -5.67 1.50
CA ALA A 67 5.94 -4.73 1.46
C ALA A 67 5.77 -3.71 0.33
N LEU A 68 5.29 -4.13 -0.84
CA LEU A 68 4.92 -3.23 -1.94
C LEU A 68 3.84 -2.22 -1.52
N GLY A 69 2.78 -2.67 -0.83
CA GLY A 69 1.75 -1.78 -0.29
C GLY A 69 2.30 -0.74 0.69
N ALA A 70 3.23 -1.16 1.56
CA ALA A 70 3.90 -0.27 2.51
C ALA A 70 4.80 0.74 1.78
N ILE A 71 5.54 0.33 0.75
CA ILE A 71 6.36 1.22 -0.08
C ILE A 71 5.49 2.25 -0.79
N VAL A 72 4.37 1.83 -1.40
CA VAL A 72 3.40 2.75 -2.03
C VAL A 72 2.96 3.80 -1.02
N LEU A 73 2.55 3.39 0.19
CA LEU A 73 2.18 4.33 1.25
C LEU A 73 3.29 5.33 1.58
N ILE A 74 4.51 4.85 1.79
CA ILE A 74 5.65 5.68 2.15
C ILE A 74 5.96 6.68 1.04
N LEU A 75 5.98 6.26 -0.22
CA LEU A 75 6.26 7.15 -1.35
C LEU A 75 5.22 8.26 -1.48
N PHE A 76 3.94 7.93 -1.37
CA PHE A 76 2.88 8.94 -1.40
C PHE A 76 2.90 9.84 -0.16
N ASN A 77 3.26 9.31 1.00
CA ASN A 77 3.37 10.09 2.21
C ASN A 77 4.56 11.06 2.18
N ILE A 78 5.71 10.65 1.63
CA ILE A 78 6.86 11.53 1.38
C ILE A 78 6.49 12.62 0.36
N ARG A 79 5.84 12.25 -0.75
CA ARG A 79 5.32 13.20 -1.74
C ARG A 79 4.39 14.22 -1.07
N ARG A 80 3.49 13.76 -0.22
CA ARG A 80 2.58 14.63 0.52
C ARG A 80 3.34 15.58 1.45
N SER A 81 4.28 15.05 2.24
CA SER A 81 5.12 15.85 3.14
C SER A 81 5.86 16.98 2.41
N PHE A 82 6.32 16.71 1.18
CA PHE A 82 6.94 17.70 0.31
C PHE A 82 5.97 18.85 -0.07
N PHE A 83 4.72 18.53 -0.41
CA PHE A 83 3.73 19.53 -0.81
C PHE A 83 3.14 20.32 0.38
N PHE A 84 2.91 19.66 1.52
CA PHE A 84 2.25 20.26 2.67
C PHE A 84 3.19 21.08 3.59
N LYS A 85 4.43 21.38 3.16
CA LYS A 85 5.48 22.02 3.98
C LYS A 85 5.54 21.41 5.39
N SER A 86 5.80 20.10 5.46
CA SER A 86 5.82 19.42 6.76
C SER A 86 6.79 20.12 7.73
N ASN A 87 6.36 20.28 8.97
CA ASN A 87 7.19 20.80 10.05
C ASN A 87 8.12 19.69 10.57
N GLY A 88 9.03 19.20 9.73
CA GLY A 88 10.02 18.18 10.10
C GLY A 88 9.52 16.74 9.94
N ALA A 89 9.51 15.95 11.02
CA ALA A 89 9.28 14.50 10.96
C ALA A 89 7.80 14.08 10.92
N GLN A 90 6.86 15.03 10.97
CA GLN A 90 5.42 14.78 11.09
C GLN A 90 4.62 15.59 10.08
N CYS A 91 3.47 15.05 9.66
CA CYS A 91 2.52 15.65 8.74
C CYS A 91 1.10 15.56 9.32
N GLN A 92 0.40 16.69 9.37
CA GLN A 92 -1.01 16.75 9.79
C GLN A 92 -1.90 16.52 8.57
N LEU A 93 -2.82 15.58 8.68
CA LEU A 93 -3.77 15.18 7.64
C LEU A 93 -5.19 15.45 8.12
N GLU A 94 -6.02 15.92 7.20
CA GLU A 94 -7.45 16.18 7.41
C GLU A 94 -8.24 15.29 6.45
N PHE A 95 -9.22 14.57 6.97
CA PHE A 95 -10.12 13.72 6.20
C PHE A 95 -11.57 14.10 6.50
N TYR A 96 -12.33 14.36 5.45
CA TYR A 96 -13.76 14.65 5.54
C TYR A 96 -14.58 13.42 5.15
N ASP A 97 -15.31 12.85 6.11
CA ASP A 97 -16.23 11.73 5.88
C ASP A 97 -17.58 12.27 5.40
N THR A 98 -17.76 12.30 4.08
CA THR A 98 -19.01 12.71 3.43
C THR A 98 -20.28 12.00 3.92
N LYS A 99 -20.18 10.81 4.55
CA LYS A 99 -21.35 10.08 5.03
C LYS A 99 -21.79 10.51 6.43
N GLU A 100 -20.81 10.75 7.30
CA GLU A 100 -21.06 11.16 8.69
C GLU A 100 -21.11 12.69 8.81
N ASP A 101 -20.73 13.42 7.76
CA ASP A 101 -20.60 14.88 7.74
C ASP A 101 -19.62 15.39 8.83
N GLU A 102 -18.53 14.63 9.03
CA GLU A 102 -17.52 14.89 10.05
C GLU A 102 -16.12 15.05 9.44
N THR A 103 -15.33 15.93 10.04
CA THR A 103 -13.91 16.12 9.73
C THR A 103 -13.05 15.51 10.83
N ASP A 104 -12.13 14.62 10.46
CA ASP A 104 -11.12 14.04 11.35
C ASP A 104 -9.73 14.54 10.96
N THR A 105 -9.02 15.14 11.92
CA THR A 105 -7.68 15.69 11.71
C THR A 105 -6.68 14.98 12.62
N ARG A 106 -5.65 14.37 12.03
CA ARG A 106 -4.64 13.57 12.74
C ARG A 106 -3.23 13.85 12.26
N THR A 107 -2.26 13.56 13.11
CA THR A 107 -0.83 13.73 12.81
C THR A 107 -0.17 12.39 12.62
N TYR A 108 0.55 12.23 11.51
CA TYR A 108 1.28 11.01 11.15
C TYR A 108 2.76 11.32 10.93
N GLY A 109 3.61 10.28 10.89
CA GLY A 109 4.99 10.44 10.45
C GLY A 109 5.06 10.91 9.00
N ALA A 110 6.04 11.75 8.66
CA ALA A 110 6.19 12.33 7.33
C ALA A 110 6.67 11.34 6.25
N ALA A 111 7.29 10.23 6.66
CA ALA A 111 7.72 9.15 5.77
C ALA A 111 7.05 7.84 6.17
N TYR A 112 7.50 7.25 7.27
CA TYR A 112 6.95 6.01 7.83
C TYR A 112 5.69 6.29 8.64
N LEU A 113 4.62 5.55 8.34
CA LEU A 113 3.34 5.66 9.06
C LEU A 113 3.35 4.84 10.35
N TRP A 114 3.92 3.65 10.31
CA TRP A 114 4.11 2.76 11.46
C TRP A 114 5.56 2.28 11.49
N GLN A 115 6.01 1.84 12.67
CA GLN A 115 7.34 1.26 12.87
C GLN A 115 7.31 -0.27 12.81
N THR A 116 6.26 -0.91 13.32
CA THR A 116 6.17 -2.37 13.37
C THR A 116 4.73 -2.85 13.19
N THR A 117 4.56 -4.05 12.64
CA THR A 117 3.25 -4.72 12.49
C THR A 117 3.01 -5.78 13.57
N GLU A 118 3.90 -5.86 14.56
CA GLU A 118 3.83 -6.85 15.63
C GLU A 118 2.59 -6.68 16.52
N ALA A 119 1.92 -7.81 16.78
CA ALA A 119 0.82 -7.86 17.71
C ALA A 119 1.32 -7.80 19.16
N LYS A 120 0.73 -6.93 19.98
CA LYS A 120 0.87 -6.98 21.45
C LYS A 120 0.04 -8.14 22.03
N SER A 121 -1.11 -8.42 21.44
CA SER A 121 -1.96 -9.57 21.77
C SER A 121 -2.84 -9.92 20.59
N LEU A 122 -2.56 -11.05 19.94
CA LEU A 122 -3.34 -11.56 18.81
C LEU A 122 -4.81 -11.81 19.18
N LYS A 123 -5.06 -12.37 20.37
CA LYS A 123 -6.43 -12.64 20.86
C LYS A 123 -7.27 -11.39 21.03
N LEU A 124 -6.63 -10.26 21.36
CA LEU A 124 -7.31 -8.99 21.59
C LEU A 124 -7.25 -8.05 20.39
N GLY A 125 -6.64 -8.48 19.27
CA GLY A 125 -6.43 -7.61 18.10
C GLY A 125 -5.63 -6.35 18.42
N LYS A 126 -4.75 -6.41 19.43
CA LYS A 126 -3.94 -5.26 19.87
C LYS A 126 -2.56 -5.34 19.25
N TYR A 127 -2.11 -4.24 18.68
CA TYR A 127 -0.79 -4.10 18.06
C TYR A 127 0.11 -3.21 18.90
N LYS A 128 1.44 -3.38 18.75
CA LYS A 128 2.42 -2.57 19.47
C LYS A 128 2.44 -1.14 18.96
N ASP A 129 2.34 -0.96 17.64
CA ASP A 129 2.32 0.35 17.00
C ASP A 129 0.88 0.92 16.98
N PRO A 130 0.66 2.15 17.47
CA PRO A 130 -0.67 2.75 17.55
C PRO A 130 -1.25 3.12 16.17
N VAL A 131 -0.40 3.53 15.21
CA VAL A 131 -0.85 3.87 13.85
C VAL A 131 -1.20 2.59 13.09
N PHE A 132 -0.43 1.52 13.28
CA PHE A 132 -0.80 0.22 12.73
C PHE A 132 -2.09 -0.32 13.36
N ALA A 133 -2.27 -0.16 14.67
CA ALA A 133 -3.53 -0.53 15.34
C ALA A 133 -4.73 0.26 14.79
N GLU A 134 -4.54 1.56 14.51
CA GLU A 134 -5.53 2.38 13.81
C GLU A 134 -5.84 1.80 12.43
N TYR A 135 -4.82 1.52 11.61
CA TYR A 135 -4.98 0.92 10.29
C TYR A 135 -5.81 -0.37 10.36
N VAL A 136 -5.48 -1.30 11.26
CA VAL A 136 -6.24 -2.55 11.41
C VAL A 136 -7.72 -2.29 11.72
N LYS A 137 -8.01 -1.31 12.57
CA LYS A 137 -9.38 -0.94 12.94
C LYS A 137 -10.15 -0.31 11.77
N THR A 138 -9.50 0.51 10.96
CA THR A 138 -10.14 1.34 9.92
C THR A 138 -9.96 0.81 8.51
N ALA A 139 -9.20 -0.27 8.31
CA ALA A 139 -8.94 -0.86 7.00
C ALA A 139 -10.24 -1.25 6.27
N MET A 140 -10.19 -1.03 4.95
CA MET A 140 -11.23 -1.47 4.01
C MET A 140 -11.31 -3.00 4.00
N VAL A 141 -12.53 -3.52 3.88
CA VAL A 141 -12.78 -4.94 3.59
C VAL A 141 -13.52 -5.01 2.26
N ALA A 142 -12.82 -5.50 1.24
CA ALA A 142 -13.37 -5.68 -0.10
C ALA A 142 -12.84 -6.97 -0.74
N HIS A 143 -13.63 -7.48 -1.68
CA HIS A 143 -13.24 -8.55 -2.60
C HIS A 143 -12.93 -7.95 -3.97
N TYR A 144 -11.89 -8.46 -4.62
CA TYR A 144 -11.54 -8.10 -5.99
C TYR A 144 -11.59 -9.36 -6.84
N ASP A 145 -12.42 -9.35 -7.87
CA ASP A 145 -12.44 -10.41 -8.87
C ASP A 145 -11.48 -10.05 -10.00
N SER A 146 -10.39 -10.81 -10.13
CA SER A 146 -9.36 -10.57 -11.14
C SER A 146 -9.80 -10.89 -12.57
N LYS A 147 -10.90 -11.62 -12.76
CA LYS A 147 -11.45 -11.93 -14.10
C LYS A 147 -12.36 -10.82 -14.60
N SER A 148 -13.31 -10.37 -13.78
CA SER A 148 -14.22 -9.28 -14.15
C SER A 148 -13.63 -7.90 -13.89
N LYS A 149 -12.55 -7.80 -13.11
CA LYS A 149 -11.96 -6.56 -12.58
C LYS A 149 -12.90 -5.78 -11.66
N GLU A 150 -13.89 -6.45 -11.08
CA GLU A 150 -14.89 -5.80 -10.23
C GLU A 150 -14.53 -5.86 -8.74
N TRP A 151 -14.96 -4.82 -8.02
CA TRP A 151 -14.80 -4.71 -6.57
C TRP A 151 -16.13 -4.91 -5.85
N SER A 152 -16.14 -5.79 -4.85
CA SER A 152 -17.29 -5.97 -3.94
C SER A 152 -16.91 -5.49 -2.55
N MET A 153 -17.43 -4.33 -2.15
CA MET A 153 -17.08 -3.66 -0.89
C MET A 153 -18.00 -4.08 0.27
N GLN A 154 -17.41 -4.62 1.34
CA GLN A 154 -18.11 -5.02 2.56
C GLN A 154 -17.99 -3.98 3.67
N LYS A 155 -16.81 -3.35 3.78
CA LYS A 155 -16.52 -2.25 4.71
C LYS A 155 -15.64 -1.23 4.01
N ARG A 156 -16.02 0.05 4.09
CA ARG A 156 -15.20 1.16 3.57
C ARG A 156 -13.96 1.37 4.43
N GLY A 157 -12.88 1.77 3.79
CA GLY A 157 -11.69 2.27 4.47
C GLY A 157 -11.98 3.61 5.16
N LYS A 158 -11.34 3.83 6.30
CA LYS A 158 -11.30 5.13 7.00
C LYS A 158 -9.89 5.46 7.48
N PHE A 159 -8.86 4.82 6.93
CA PHE A 159 -7.48 5.10 7.32
C PHE A 159 -7.01 6.35 6.56
N ILE A 160 -6.95 7.48 7.27
CA ILE A 160 -6.72 8.82 6.71
C ILE A 160 -5.53 8.86 5.73
N PRO A 161 -4.37 8.24 6.02
CA PRO A 161 -3.25 8.29 5.08
C PRO A 161 -3.53 7.65 3.71
N ILE A 162 -4.41 6.65 3.63
CA ILE A 162 -4.85 6.06 2.35
C ILE A 162 -5.98 6.90 1.76
N GLU A 163 -6.97 7.30 2.56
CA GLU A 163 -8.12 8.05 2.05
C GLU A 163 -7.74 9.38 1.40
N THR A 164 -6.70 10.01 1.92
CA THR A 164 -6.17 11.30 1.44
C THR A 164 -4.89 11.14 0.60
N MET A 165 -4.60 9.93 0.11
CA MET A 165 -3.34 9.60 -0.60
C MET A 165 -3.06 10.50 -1.80
N PHE A 166 -4.13 10.90 -2.49
CA PHE A 166 -4.08 11.65 -3.74
C PHE A 166 -4.56 13.09 -3.59
N ASP A 167 -4.89 13.52 -2.38
CA ASP A 167 -5.37 14.88 -2.13
C ASP A 167 -4.22 15.88 -2.33
N ILE A 168 -4.53 16.93 -3.07
CA ILE A 168 -3.63 18.05 -3.33
C ILE A 168 -4.10 19.21 -2.45
N PRO A 169 -3.21 19.85 -1.67
CA PRO A 169 -3.62 20.99 -0.88
C PRO A 169 -4.18 22.09 -1.78
N SER A 170 -5.32 22.67 -1.40
CA SER A 170 -6.00 23.74 -2.17
C SER A 170 -5.13 24.98 -2.43
N HIS A 171 -4.09 25.19 -1.61
CA HIS A 171 -3.13 26.27 -1.73
C HIS A 171 -1.92 25.95 -2.62
N PHE A 172 -1.75 24.69 -3.03
CA PHE A 172 -0.69 24.29 -3.96
C PHE A 172 -1.15 24.59 -5.38
N LYS A 173 -0.55 25.61 -6.00
CA LYS A 173 -0.78 26.01 -7.40
C LYS A 173 0.55 25.91 -8.15
N ASP A 174 0.75 24.80 -8.85
CA ASP A 174 1.88 24.63 -9.77
C ASP A 174 1.32 24.34 -11.18
N PRO A 175 1.40 25.30 -12.11
CA PRO A 175 0.89 25.13 -13.47
C PRO A 175 1.48 23.92 -14.20
N GLY A 176 2.69 23.48 -13.85
CA GLY A 176 3.30 22.29 -14.44
C GLY A 176 2.75 20.98 -13.88
N TYR A 177 2.29 20.98 -12.64
CA TYR A 177 1.68 19.84 -11.98
C TYR A 177 0.20 19.69 -12.36
N ASP A 178 -0.54 20.79 -12.42
CA ASP A 178 -1.97 20.79 -12.79
C ASP A 178 -2.18 20.18 -14.18
N ASN A 179 -1.28 20.48 -15.14
CA ASN A 179 -1.28 19.88 -16.48
C ASN A 179 -1.01 18.36 -16.49
N ASP A 180 -0.32 17.80 -15.49
CA ASP A 180 -0.10 16.34 -15.36
C ASP A 180 -1.27 15.65 -14.61
N VAL A 181 -2.07 16.40 -13.85
CA VAL A 181 -3.25 15.89 -13.11
C VAL A 181 -4.50 15.84 -13.97
N GLU A 182 -4.63 16.71 -14.99
CA GLU A 182 -5.78 16.76 -15.91
C GLU A 182 -6.11 15.42 -16.61
N ALA A 183 -5.18 14.45 -16.59
CA ALA A 183 -5.38 13.12 -17.16
C ALA A 183 -5.97 12.07 -16.19
N PHE A 184 -6.11 12.36 -14.89
CA PHE A 184 -6.65 11.41 -13.91
C PHE A 184 -8.06 11.77 -13.49
N GLU A 185 -8.99 10.83 -13.67
CA GLU A 185 -10.36 10.99 -13.21
C GLU A 185 -10.48 10.62 -11.73
N LYS A 186 -11.53 11.11 -11.05
CA LYS A 186 -11.78 10.80 -9.63
C LYS A 186 -11.81 9.29 -9.36
N ASP A 187 -12.38 8.53 -10.29
CA ASP A 187 -12.51 7.07 -10.19
C ASP A 187 -11.14 6.36 -10.24
N ASP A 188 -10.13 6.95 -10.89
CA ASP A 188 -8.75 6.43 -10.89
C ASP A 188 -8.14 6.47 -9.49
N PHE A 189 -8.43 7.52 -8.71
CA PHE A 189 -7.93 7.64 -7.35
C PHE A 189 -8.59 6.63 -6.41
N ASP A 190 -9.89 6.37 -6.58
CA ASP A 190 -10.60 5.37 -5.79
C ASP A 190 -10.07 3.95 -6.07
N LEU A 191 -9.86 3.59 -7.34
CA LEU A 191 -9.25 2.31 -7.70
C LEU A 191 -7.88 2.14 -7.05
N ARG A 192 -7.03 3.16 -7.10
CA ARG A 192 -5.68 3.10 -6.52
C ARG A 192 -5.74 2.93 -5.00
N LYS A 193 -6.64 3.65 -4.30
CA LYS A 193 -6.88 3.42 -2.87
C LYS A 193 -7.29 1.98 -2.59
N PHE A 194 -8.19 1.41 -3.40
CA PHE A 194 -8.66 0.03 -3.21
C PHE A 194 -7.52 -0.98 -3.38
N CYS A 195 -6.71 -0.82 -4.42
CA CYS A 195 -5.50 -1.62 -4.62
C CYS A 195 -4.52 -1.49 -3.44
N THR A 196 -4.27 -0.29 -2.93
CA THR A 196 -3.39 -0.09 -1.76
C THR A 196 -3.91 -0.83 -0.53
N TYR A 197 -5.20 -0.68 -0.20
CA TYR A 197 -5.82 -1.46 0.87
C TYR A 197 -5.70 -2.96 0.63
N LYS A 198 -5.84 -3.41 -0.61
CA LYS A 198 -5.82 -4.83 -0.95
C LYS A 198 -4.43 -5.44 -0.93
N LEU A 199 -3.38 -4.67 -1.24
CA LEU A 199 -1.99 -5.04 -0.99
C LEU A 199 -1.68 -5.16 0.51
N LEU A 200 -2.39 -4.39 1.33
CA LEU A 200 -2.25 -4.37 2.79
C LEU A 200 -3.34 -5.19 3.51
N ASP A 201 -3.99 -6.13 2.82
CA ASP A 201 -4.98 -7.01 3.45
C ASP A 201 -4.27 -7.85 4.54
N LEU A 202 -4.80 -7.78 5.77
CA LEU A 202 -4.27 -8.49 6.93
C LEU A 202 -4.37 -10.01 6.77
N ASN A 203 -5.29 -10.49 5.92
CA ASN A 203 -5.35 -11.90 5.58
C ASN A 203 -4.55 -12.15 4.29
N PRO A 204 -3.40 -12.86 4.36
CA PRO A 204 -2.53 -13.09 3.20
C PRO A 204 -3.24 -13.81 2.06
N LYS A 205 -4.24 -14.65 2.37
CA LYS A 205 -5.04 -15.38 1.37
C LYS A 205 -5.96 -14.46 0.58
N LYS A 206 -6.38 -13.35 1.18
CA LYS A 206 -7.24 -12.34 0.53
C LYS A 206 -6.43 -11.21 -0.09
N ARG A 207 -5.15 -11.06 0.27
CA ARG A 207 -4.25 -10.02 -0.25
C ARG A 207 -4.08 -10.09 -1.75
N LEU A 208 -4.04 -8.93 -2.40
CA LEU A 208 -3.81 -8.82 -3.84
C LEU A 208 -2.49 -9.49 -4.22
N ASP A 209 -2.50 -10.36 -5.23
CA ASP A 209 -1.27 -10.92 -5.78
C ASP A 209 -0.65 -9.99 -6.81
N ALA A 210 0.67 -10.11 -7.00
CA ALA A 210 1.40 -9.29 -7.95
C ALA A 210 0.87 -9.43 -9.39
N GLY A 211 0.45 -10.62 -9.81
CA GLY A 211 -0.08 -10.84 -11.15
C GLY A 211 -1.40 -10.12 -11.40
N ALA A 212 -2.32 -10.18 -10.43
CA ALA A 212 -3.58 -9.44 -10.47
C ALA A 212 -3.36 -7.92 -10.35
N PHE A 213 -2.37 -7.49 -9.57
CA PHE A 213 -2.01 -6.07 -9.48
C PHE A 213 -1.44 -5.55 -10.81
N LEU A 214 -0.52 -6.27 -11.45
CA LEU A 214 0.03 -5.93 -12.77
C LEU A 214 -1.06 -5.83 -13.85
N LYS A 215 -2.13 -6.63 -13.75
CA LYS A 215 -3.27 -6.62 -14.67
C LYS A 215 -4.38 -5.63 -14.30
N SER A 216 -4.26 -4.97 -13.15
CA SER A 216 -5.24 -3.97 -12.70
C SER A 216 -5.14 -2.70 -13.53
N ASP A 217 -6.24 -1.95 -13.61
CA ASP A 217 -6.27 -0.73 -14.43
C ASP A 217 -5.37 0.38 -13.85
N TRP A 218 -4.91 0.26 -12.59
CA TRP A 218 -3.83 1.11 -12.08
C TRP A 218 -2.57 0.97 -12.94
N LEU A 219 -2.13 -0.26 -13.21
CA LEU A 219 -0.86 -0.50 -13.89
C LEU A 219 -0.96 -0.57 -15.42
N ALA A 220 -2.17 -0.49 -15.98
CA ALA A 220 -2.38 -0.46 -17.44
C ALA A 220 -1.53 0.60 -18.19
N PRO A 221 -1.27 1.81 -17.65
CA PRO A 221 -0.41 2.81 -18.31
C PRO A 221 1.09 2.58 -18.15
N VAL A 222 1.52 1.61 -17.34
CA VAL A 222 2.93 1.40 -16.99
C VAL A 222 3.55 0.37 -17.93
N GLU A 223 4.54 0.80 -18.72
CA GLU A 223 5.35 -0.11 -19.54
C GLU A 223 6.13 -1.08 -18.63
N CYS A 224 5.79 -2.37 -18.69
CA CYS A 224 6.52 -3.41 -18.00
C CYS A 224 7.59 -4.01 -18.92
N CYS A 225 8.80 -4.20 -18.40
CA CYS A 225 9.87 -4.88 -19.13
C CYS A 225 9.53 -6.38 -19.28
N GLY A 226 8.76 -6.73 -20.30
CA GLY A 226 8.23 -8.07 -20.51
C GLY A 226 7.22 -8.17 -21.66
N ASP A 227 6.67 -7.03 -22.09
CA ASP A 227 5.96 -6.87 -23.37
C ASP A 227 6.91 -6.60 -24.54
#